data_AF-A0A522C880-F1
#
_entry.id   AF-A0A522C880-F1
#
_cell.length_a   1.000
_cell.length_b   1.000
_cell.length_c   1.000
_cell.angle_alpha   90.00
_cell.angle_beta   90.00
_cell.angle_gamma   90.00
#
_symmetry.space_group_name_H-M   'P 1'
#
loop_
_entity.id
_entity.type
_entity.pdbx_description
1 polymer ?
#
loop_
_entity_poly.entity_id
_entity_poly.type
_entity_poly.pdbx_seq_one_letter_code
_entity_poly.pdbx_strand_id
1 'polypeptide(L)'
;MFNMKAVQPARLDPETKFRFRCHKDIKCFTKCCSNIDIMLTPYDVLRLKNRLGMSSEEFLEKYTYSKIDEKSSHPYIYLKMSRDEKRSCPFVTFPEGCTIYADRPVSCRYYPIGQATLKKGIGSSGQGIHEEFYFFVKEPHCLGYEENTEWTVESWRADQESSLYDEMNREWKGILMRRNIPGGKSVLDPKKQTQFYMASYDLDRFKRYVFESKFIETFDIAKEEIEKLKTDEVALMNLGFKYLKYVLMLEEALKVKPEVVKAKKAKE
;
A
#
# COMPACT_ATOMS: atom_id res chain seq x y z
N MET A 1 6.64 -8.52 6.24
CA MET A 1 7.31 -7.87 7.38
C MET A 1 8.79 -8.18 7.28
N PHE A 2 9.65 -7.21 7.59
CA PHE A 2 11.09 -7.46 7.71
C PHE A 2 11.36 -8.48 8.84
N ASN A 3 12.47 -9.20 8.74
CA ASN A 3 12.98 -9.98 9.86
C ASN A 3 13.35 -9.00 10.98
N MET A 4 12.57 -9.00 12.07
CA MET A 4 12.79 -8.06 13.18
C MET A 4 14.18 -8.20 13.83
N LYS A 5 14.86 -9.34 13.65
CA LYS A 5 16.25 -9.54 14.11
C LYS A 5 17.29 -8.81 13.24
N ALA A 6 16.93 -8.46 12.01
CA ALA A 6 17.77 -7.73 11.06
C ALA A 6 17.58 -6.21 11.14
N VAL A 7 16.57 -5.73 11.89
CA VAL A 7 16.30 -4.31 12.07
C VAL A 7 17.27 -3.74 13.10
N GLN A 8 18.01 -2.71 12.72
CA GLN A 8 18.83 -1.96 13.68
C GLN A 8 17.96 -0.96 14.46
N PRO A 9 18.07 -0.88 15.80
CA PRO A 9 17.26 0.01 16.63
C PRO A 9 17.81 1.45 16.58
N ALA A 10 17.91 2.01 15.39
CA ALA A 10 18.35 3.37 15.15
C ALA A 10 17.38 4.06 14.20
N ARG A 11 16.94 5.25 14.60
CA ARG A 11 16.18 6.14 13.73
C ARG A 11 17.16 6.87 12.82
N LEU A 12 16.91 6.84 11.51
CA LEU A 12 17.70 7.54 10.52
C LEU A 12 16.99 8.82 10.09
N ASP A 13 17.76 9.89 10.00
CA ASP A 13 17.36 11.16 9.38
C ASP A 13 17.60 11.11 7.85
N PRO A 14 16.91 11.94 7.05
CA PRO A 14 17.08 11.99 5.59
C PRO A 14 18.55 12.14 5.12
N GLU A 15 19.37 12.88 5.87
CA GLU A 15 20.79 13.11 5.59
C GLU A 15 21.72 11.99 6.08
N THR A 16 21.18 10.95 6.73
CA THR A 16 22.01 9.85 7.25
C THR A 16 22.69 9.13 6.10
N LYS A 17 24.02 9.10 6.13
CA LYS A 17 24.85 8.47 5.09
C LYS A 17 24.99 6.96 5.32
N PHE A 18 25.05 6.21 4.24
CA PHE A 18 25.37 4.79 4.25
C PHE A 18 25.99 4.35 2.92
N ARG A 19 26.58 3.16 2.92
CA ARG A 19 27.11 2.53 1.72
C ARG A 19 26.25 1.35 1.33
N PHE A 20 25.87 1.30 0.05
CA PHE A 20 25.11 0.18 -0.47
C PHE A 20 25.14 0.10 -1.99
N ARG A 21 25.29 -1.10 -2.53
CA ARG A 21 24.96 -1.38 -3.93
C ARG A 21 24.48 -2.81 -4.09
N CYS A 22 23.44 -3.02 -4.90
CA CYS A 22 23.00 -4.34 -5.33
C CYS A 22 23.12 -4.42 -6.85
N HIS A 23 23.82 -5.41 -7.38
CA HIS A 23 24.02 -5.62 -8.81
C HIS A 23 24.12 -7.13 -9.11
N LYS A 24 24.04 -7.50 -10.39
CA LYS A 24 23.96 -8.91 -10.81
C LYS A 24 25.17 -9.76 -10.39
N ASP A 25 26.35 -9.14 -10.33
CA ASP A 25 27.60 -9.85 -10.04
C ASP A 25 27.90 -9.99 -8.54
N ILE A 26 27.07 -9.42 -7.65
CA ILE A 26 27.27 -9.57 -6.22
C ILE A 26 26.94 -11.00 -5.78
N LYS A 27 27.75 -11.59 -4.89
CA LYS A 27 27.56 -13.01 -4.48
C LYS A 27 26.21 -13.29 -3.80
N CYS A 28 25.54 -12.26 -3.28
CA CYS A 28 24.23 -12.37 -2.67
C CYS A 28 23.07 -12.03 -3.61
N PHE A 29 23.31 -11.86 -4.91
CA PHE A 29 22.28 -11.52 -5.89
C PHE A 29 21.08 -12.47 -5.76
N THR A 30 19.87 -11.92 -5.84
CA THR A 30 18.57 -12.59 -5.66
C THR A 30 18.28 -13.27 -4.31
N LYS A 31 19.23 -13.37 -3.37
CA LYS A 31 18.99 -14.07 -2.09
C LYS A 31 17.88 -13.43 -1.24
N CYS A 32 17.75 -12.11 -1.29
CA CYS A 32 16.69 -11.40 -0.57
C CYS A 32 15.28 -11.63 -1.16
N CYS A 33 15.17 -12.17 -2.37
CA CYS A 33 13.89 -12.46 -3.04
C CYS A 33 13.33 -13.83 -2.66
N SER A 34 13.47 -14.24 -1.40
CA SER A 34 13.00 -15.53 -0.89
C SER A 34 12.68 -15.45 0.59
N ASN A 35 11.74 -16.27 1.07
CA ASN A 35 11.36 -16.38 2.48
C ASN A 35 11.09 -15.04 3.20
N ILE A 36 10.37 -14.14 2.53
CA ILE A 36 9.93 -12.85 3.08
C ILE A 36 8.42 -12.71 2.91
N ASP A 37 7.78 -11.98 3.83
CA ASP A 37 6.37 -11.62 3.67
C ASP A 37 6.30 -10.19 3.12
N ILE A 38 5.71 -10.00 1.94
CA ILE A 38 5.63 -8.69 1.28
C ILE A 38 4.17 -8.23 1.35
N MET A 39 3.86 -7.28 2.24
CA MET A 39 2.54 -6.63 2.24
C MET A 39 2.49 -5.68 1.04
N LEU A 40 1.42 -5.75 0.25
CA LEU A 40 1.23 -4.87 -0.90
C LEU A 40 0.33 -3.69 -0.51
N THR A 41 0.75 -2.49 -0.90
CA THR A 41 -0.08 -1.29 -0.85
C THR A 41 -1.02 -1.22 -2.06
N PRO A 42 -2.09 -0.41 -2.01
CA PRO A 42 -2.93 -0.14 -3.18
C PRO A 42 -2.15 0.23 -4.44
N TYR A 43 -1.16 1.12 -4.29
CA TYR A 43 -0.36 1.54 -5.43
C TYR A 43 0.55 0.42 -5.95
N ASP A 44 1.05 -0.47 -5.08
CA ASP A 44 1.77 -1.66 -5.53
C ASP A 44 0.87 -2.55 -6.39
N VAL A 45 -0.39 -2.79 -5.97
CA VAL A 45 -1.34 -3.60 -6.76
C VAL A 45 -1.62 -2.98 -8.12
N LEU A 46 -1.89 -1.67 -8.14
CA LEU A 46 -2.12 -0.93 -9.39
C LEU A 46 -0.93 -1.05 -10.34
N ARG A 47 0.30 -0.85 -9.86
CA ARG A 47 1.50 -0.97 -10.68
C ARG A 47 1.73 -2.40 -11.17
N LEU A 48 1.59 -3.39 -10.30
CA LEU A 48 1.86 -4.78 -10.62
C LEU A 48 0.84 -5.38 -11.59
N LYS A 49 -0.46 -5.12 -11.40
CA LYS A 49 -1.49 -5.62 -12.33
C LYS A 49 -1.24 -5.07 -13.74
N ASN A 50 -0.89 -3.79 -13.85
CA ASN A 50 -0.63 -3.13 -15.13
C ASN A 50 0.66 -3.62 -15.78
N ARG A 51 1.73 -3.79 -14.99
CA ARG A 51 3.00 -4.38 -15.46
C ARG A 51 2.81 -5.80 -16.02
N LEU A 52 1.88 -6.56 -15.45
CA LEU A 52 1.59 -7.94 -15.85
C LEU A 52 0.48 -8.04 -16.91
N GLY A 53 -0.16 -6.93 -17.28
CA GLY A 53 -1.28 -6.92 -18.22
C GLY A 53 -2.51 -7.68 -17.72
N MET A 54 -2.78 -7.65 -16.41
CA MET A 54 -3.87 -8.38 -15.75
C MET A 54 -4.90 -7.42 -15.15
N SER A 55 -6.12 -7.89 -14.98
CA SER A 55 -7.08 -7.24 -14.08
C SER A 55 -6.63 -7.34 -12.62
N SER A 56 -7.17 -6.49 -11.75
CA SER A 56 -6.92 -6.56 -10.31
C SER A 56 -7.37 -7.89 -9.74
N GLU A 57 -8.50 -8.43 -10.21
CA GLU A 57 -9.07 -9.71 -9.75
C GLU A 57 -8.10 -10.87 -10.06
N GLU A 58 -7.65 -10.98 -11.31
CA GLU A 58 -6.70 -12.02 -11.72
C GLU A 58 -5.37 -11.92 -10.97
N PHE A 59 -4.85 -10.69 -10.82
CA PHE A 59 -3.61 -10.45 -10.09
C PHE A 59 -3.74 -10.89 -8.62
N LEU A 60 -4.81 -10.46 -7.95
CA LEU A 60 -5.04 -10.75 -6.54
C LEU A 60 -5.20 -12.25 -6.30
N GLU A 61 -6.00 -12.95 -7.14
CA GLU A 61 -6.21 -14.38 -7.04
C GLU A 61 -4.91 -15.17 -7.23
N LYS A 62 -4.16 -14.85 -8.30
CA LYS A 62 -2.97 -15.59 -8.68
C LYS A 62 -1.81 -15.33 -7.74
N TYR A 63 -1.49 -14.05 -7.49
CA TYR A 63 -0.23 -13.64 -6.86
C TYR A 63 -0.35 -13.17 -5.42
N THR A 64 -1.55 -13.14 -4.82
CA THR A 64 -1.70 -12.64 -3.44
C THR A 64 -2.47 -13.60 -2.55
N TYR A 65 -2.41 -13.33 -1.25
CA TYR A 65 -3.34 -13.87 -0.25
C TYR A 65 -3.70 -12.76 0.74
N SER A 66 -4.89 -12.83 1.32
CA SER A 66 -5.36 -11.88 2.33
C SER A 66 -5.15 -12.44 3.73
N LYS A 67 -4.74 -11.58 4.67
CA LYS A 67 -4.70 -11.85 6.10
C LYS A 67 -5.42 -10.73 6.84
N ILE A 68 -6.41 -11.10 7.65
CA ILE A 68 -7.08 -10.16 8.56
C ILE A 68 -6.14 -9.84 9.71
N ASP A 69 -5.87 -8.55 9.92
CA ASP A 69 -5.12 -8.10 11.09
C ASP A 69 -5.93 -8.26 12.37
N GLU A 70 -5.37 -8.90 13.39
CA GLU A 70 -6.09 -9.21 14.63
C GLU A 70 -6.50 -7.95 15.41
N LYS A 71 -5.73 -6.87 15.29
CA LYS A 71 -5.93 -5.64 16.08
C LYS A 71 -6.88 -4.66 15.42
N SER A 72 -6.77 -4.49 14.10
CA SER A 72 -7.54 -3.51 13.34
C SER A 72 -8.64 -4.14 12.47
N SER A 73 -8.60 -5.46 12.29
CA SER A 73 -9.50 -6.22 11.41
C SER A 73 -9.46 -5.79 9.95
N HIS A 74 -8.45 -5.03 9.52
CA HIS A 74 -8.25 -4.74 8.12
C HIS A 74 -7.76 -6.00 7.39
N PRO A 75 -8.32 -6.31 6.21
CA PRO A 75 -7.73 -7.30 5.33
C PRO A 75 -6.49 -6.70 4.67
N TYR A 76 -5.30 -7.19 5.02
CA TYR A 76 -4.07 -6.86 4.32
C TYR A 76 -3.74 -7.93 3.31
N ILE A 77 -3.31 -7.52 2.12
CA ILE A 77 -2.85 -8.45 1.09
C ILE A 77 -1.34 -8.59 1.15
N TYR A 78 -0.89 -9.81 0.89
CA TYR A 78 0.51 -10.16 0.85
C TYR A 78 0.82 -10.88 -0.46
N LEU A 79 2.02 -10.64 -1.01
CA LEU A 79 2.51 -11.40 -2.14
C LEU A 79 2.65 -12.87 -1.77
N LYS A 80 2.07 -13.74 -2.57
CA LYS A 80 2.12 -15.19 -2.43
C LYS A 80 3.47 -15.70 -2.94
N MET A 81 4.30 -16.15 -2.01
CA MET A 81 5.56 -16.82 -2.33
C MET A 81 5.33 -18.20 -2.94
N SER A 82 6.28 -18.64 -3.76
CA SER A 82 6.31 -20.01 -4.30
C SER A 82 6.33 -21.05 -3.19
N ARG A 83 5.84 -22.26 -3.50
CA ARG A 83 5.84 -23.40 -2.57
C ARG A 83 7.13 -24.23 -2.62
N ASP A 84 8.18 -23.69 -3.22
CA ASP A 84 9.51 -24.31 -3.19
C ASP A 84 10.13 -24.19 -1.79
N GLU A 85 11.19 -24.95 -1.54
CA GLU A 85 11.87 -24.98 -0.23
C GLU A 85 12.33 -23.58 0.22
N LYS A 86 12.71 -22.73 -0.73
CA LYS A 86 13.19 -21.37 -0.47
C LYS A 86 12.06 -20.35 -0.24
N ARG A 87 10.80 -20.69 -0.52
CA ARG A 87 9.69 -19.73 -0.61
C ARG A 87 10.06 -18.54 -1.50
N SER A 88 10.50 -18.82 -2.71
CA SER A 88 11.00 -17.82 -3.66
C SER A 88 9.90 -16.85 -4.09
N CYS A 89 10.27 -15.59 -4.34
CA CYS A 89 9.40 -14.63 -4.99
C CYS A 89 9.00 -15.14 -6.38
N PRO A 90 7.72 -15.11 -6.77
CA PRO A 90 7.29 -15.61 -8.08
C PRO A 90 7.84 -14.81 -9.27
N PHE A 91 8.43 -13.64 -9.02
CA PHE A 91 8.97 -12.76 -10.06
C PHE A 91 10.51 -12.75 -10.12
N VAL A 92 11.20 -13.56 -9.31
CA VAL A 92 12.66 -13.64 -9.38
C VAL A 92 13.07 -14.82 -10.26
N THR A 93 13.98 -14.58 -11.20
CA THR A 93 14.68 -15.61 -11.96
C THR A 93 16.18 -15.52 -11.70
N PHE A 94 16.87 -16.64 -11.90
CA PHE A 94 18.32 -16.67 -11.86
C PHE A 94 18.84 -17.20 -13.20
N PRO A 95 19.79 -16.50 -13.84
CA PRO A 95 20.58 -15.35 -13.34
C PRO A 95 19.99 -13.94 -13.57
N GLU A 96 18.80 -13.78 -14.16
CA GLU A 96 18.38 -12.46 -14.68
C GLU A 96 17.91 -11.46 -13.61
N GLY A 97 17.43 -11.94 -12.47
CA GLY A 97 16.95 -11.12 -11.35
C GLY A 97 15.42 -10.97 -11.32
N CYS A 98 14.95 -9.85 -10.78
CA CYS A 98 13.52 -9.57 -10.65
C CYS A 98 12.91 -9.10 -11.98
N THR A 99 11.94 -9.83 -12.52
CA THR A 99 11.29 -9.54 -13.82
C THR A 99 10.38 -8.29 -13.78
N ILE A 100 9.97 -7.90 -12.57
CA ILE A 100 9.17 -6.70 -12.27
C ILE A 100 10.01 -5.61 -11.60
N TYR A 101 11.34 -5.61 -11.72
CA TYR A 101 12.20 -4.73 -10.91
C TYR A 101 11.76 -3.26 -10.94
N ALA A 102 11.43 -2.70 -12.10
CA ALA A 102 10.98 -1.32 -12.26
C ALA A 102 9.61 -1.01 -11.63
N ASP A 103 8.82 -2.02 -11.29
CA ASP A 103 7.48 -1.92 -10.67
C ASP A 103 7.43 -2.67 -9.33
N ARG A 104 8.59 -3.00 -8.76
CA ARG A 104 8.69 -3.77 -7.53
C ARG A 104 7.97 -3.06 -6.38
N PRO A 105 7.41 -3.82 -5.41
CA PRO A 105 6.70 -3.24 -4.27
C PRO A 105 7.53 -2.23 -3.49
N VAL A 106 6.87 -1.25 -2.87
CA VAL A 106 7.52 -0.20 -2.08
C VAL A 106 8.44 -0.76 -0.99
N SER A 107 8.09 -1.88 -0.36
CA SER A 107 8.95 -2.54 0.65
C SER A 107 10.27 -3.03 0.05
N CYS A 108 10.27 -3.49 -1.21
CA CYS A 108 11.46 -3.92 -1.92
C CYS A 108 12.31 -2.73 -2.40
N ARG A 109 11.69 -1.57 -2.67
CA ARG A 109 12.40 -0.31 -3.00
C ARG A 109 13.11 0.28 -1.79
N TYR A 110 12.48 0.14 -0.63
CA TYR A 110 13.04 0.66 0.60
C TYR A 110 14.33 -0.05 1.01
N TYR A 111 14.40 -1.37 0.85
CA TYR A 111 15.58 -2.16 1.20
C TYR A 111 16.85 -1.56 0.56
N PRO A 112 17.92 -1.27 1.32
CA PRO A 112 18.22 -1.83 2.63
C PRO A 112 17.74 -0.98 3.82
N ILE A 113 16.99 0.09 3.54
CA ILE A 113 16.31 0.91 4.54
C ILE A 113 14.90 0.33 4.76
N GLY A 114 14.34 0.49 5.96
CA GLY A 114 12.93 0.33 6.23
C GLY A 114 12.31 1.68 6.58
N GLN A 115 11.01 1.81 6.33
CA GLN A 115 10.20 2.95 6.76
C GLN A 115 9.13 2.43 7.72
N ALA A 116 8.87 3.19 8.77
CA ALA A 116 7.71 3.00 9.61
C ALA A 116 7.06 4.34 9.93
N THR A 117 5.78 4.29 10.26
CA THR A 117 4.97 5.46 10.60
C THR A 117 4.52 5.35 12.05
N LEU A 118 4.82 6.35 12.86
CA LEU A 118 4.36 6.50 14.22
C LEU A 118 3.23 7.52 14.27
N LYS A 119 2.20 7.24 15.06
CA LYS A 119 1.19 8.25 15.41
C LYS A 119 1.78 9.12 16.52
N LYS A 120 2.04 10.39 16.23
CA LYS A 120 2.54 11.37 17.19
C LYS A 120 1.44 12.05 18.00
N GLY A 121 0.23 12.15 17.44
CA GLY A 121 -0.87 12.82 18.13
C GLY A 121 -2.11 13.01 17.26
N ILE A 122 -2.94 13.98 17.64
CA ILE A 122 -4.09 14.45 16.89
C ILE A 122 -3.91 15.95 16.70
N GLY A 123 -3.96 16.43 15.47
CA GLY A 123 -3.86 17.84 15.12
C GLY A 123 -5.15 18.59 15.42
N SER A 124 -5.10 19.92 15.29
CA SER A 124 -6.21 20.83 15.59
C SER A 124 -7.48 20.56 14.77
N SER A 125 -7.36 19.92 13.61
CA SER A 125 -8.47 19.51 12.74
C SER A 125 -9.04 18.12 13.05
N GLY A 126 -8.59 17.46 14.12
CA GLY A 126 -8.97 16.07 14.46
C GLY A 126 -8.25 15.00 13.63
N GLN A 127 -7.38 15.40 12.68
CA GLN A 127 -6.57 14.48 11.89
C GLN A 127 -5.38 13.94 12.71
N GLY A 128 -5.01 12.68 12.51
CA GLY A 128 -3.83 12.11 13.15
C GLY A 128 -2.55 12.78 12.65
N ILE A 129 -1.69 13.23 13.58
CA ILE A 129 -0.32 13.64 13.23
C ILE A 129 0.52 12.37 13.18
N HIS A 130 1.14 12.14 12.03
CA HIS A 130 1.97 10.98 11.76
C HIS A 130 3.40 11.42 11.53
N GLU A 131 4.34 10.69 12.10
CA GLU A 131 5.76 10.85 11.85
C GLU A 131 6.28 9.60 11.17
N GLU A 132 6.88 9.80 10.00
CA GLU A 132 7.64 8.74 9.35
C GLU A 132 9.07 8.75 9.87
N PHE A 133 9.61 7.56 10.09
CA PHE A 133 11.00 7.37 10.47
C PHE A 133 11.59 6.18 9.72
N TYR A 134 12.91 6.22 9.54
CA TYR A 134 13.64 5.23 8.78
C TYR A 134 14.59 4.44 9.69
N PHE A 135 14.96 3.24 9.27
CA PHE A 135 15.88 2.35 9.99
C PHE A 135 16.64 1.47 9.00
N PHE A 136 17.83 0.99 9.36
CA PHE A 136 18.53 0.00 8.53
C PHE A 136 17.98 -1.40 8.74
N VAL A 137 17.91 -2.16 7.65
CA VAL A 137 17.67 -3.60 7.64
C VAL A 137 18.96 -4.27 7.17
N LYS A 138 19.63 -5.01 8.06
CA LYS A 138 20.90 -5.70 7.79
C LYS A 138 20.71 -7.20 7.89
N GLU A 139 20.37 -7.81 6.77
CA GLU A 139 20.27 -9.26 6.68
C GLU A 139 21.67 -9.88 6.56
N PRO A 140 22.01 -10.95 7.30
CA PRO A 140 23.34 -11.56 7.26
C PRO A 140 23.81 -12.01 5.86
N HIS A 141 22.86 -12.33 4.98
CA HIS A 141 23.17 -12.75 3.62
C HIS A 141 23.46 -11.57 2.67
N CYS A 142 23.16 -10.33 3.05
CA CYS A 142 23.26 -9.16 2.18
C CYS A 142 24.65 -8.55 2.22
N LEU A 143 25.40 -8.73 1.14
CA LEU A 143 26.74 -8.18 0.96
C LEU A 143 26.72 -6.77 0.36
N GLY A 144 25.54 -6.22 0.05
CA GLY A 144 25.44 -4.90 -0.59
C GLY A 144 26.00 -3.76 0.26
N TYR A 145 26.04 -3.92 1.59
CA TYR A 145 26.67 -2.97 2.51
C TYR A 145 28.21 -2.94 2.43
N GLU A 146 28.84 -3.94 1.80
CA GLU A 146 30.30 -4.01 1.61
C GLU A 146 30.77 -3.24 0.35
N GLU A 147 29.82 -2.81 -0.48
CA GLU A 147 30.09 -2.02 -1.68
C GLU A 147 30.42 -0.56 -1.32
N ASN A 148 31.07 0.16 -2.25
CA ASN A 148 31.59 1.51 -1.99
C ASN A 148 30.67 2.65 -2.46
N THR A 149 29.49 2.35 -3.02
CA THR A 149 28.55 3.39 -3.45
C THR A 149 27.91 4.06 -2.23
N GLU A 150 28.08 5.37 -2.13
CA GLU A 150 27.58 6.17 -1.01
C GLU A 150 26.20 6.76 -1.30
N TRP A 151 25.35 6.75 -0.28
CA TRP A 151 23.99 7.27 -0.32
C TRP A 151 23.69 8.08 0.94
N THR A 152 22.71 8.95 0.84
CA THR A 152 21.89 9.43 1.97
C THR A 152 20.55 8.71 1.93
N VAL A 153 19.80 8.69 3.04
CA VAL A 153 18.44 8.14 3.05
C VAL A 153 17.58 8.85 2.00
N GLU A 154 17.70 10.17 1.86
CA GLU A 154 16.96 10.94 0.86
C GLU A 154 17.34 10.57 -0.59
N SER A 155 18.63 10.54 -0.91
CA SER A 155 19.08 10.20 -2.27
C SER A 155 18.75 8.76 -2.65
N TRP A 156 18.80 7.82 -1.70
CA TRP A 156 18.33 6.45 -1.93
C TRP A 156 16.84 6.41 -2.25
N ARG A 157 16.00 7.13 -1.49
CA ARG A 157 14.55 7.18 -1.75
C ARG A 157 14.23 7.80 -3.11
N ALA A 158 15.00 8.81 -3.52
CA ALA A 158 14.88 9.41 -4.84
C ALA A 158 15.27 8.41 -5.95
N ASP A 159 16.43 7.76 -5.84
CA ASP A 159 16.93 6.77 -6.80
C ASP A 159 16.01 5.55 -6.94
N GLN A 160 15.49 5.05 -5.81
CA GLN A 160 14.59 3.90 -5.79
C GLN A 160 13.12 4.27 -6.01
N GLU A 161 12.81 5.55 -6.22
CA GLU A 161 11.46 6.11 -6.44
C GLU A 161 10.45 5.81 -5.31
N SER A 162 10.90 5.54 -4.09
CA SER A 162 10.00 5.20 -2.98
C SER A 162 9.15 6.39 -2.54
N SER A 163 9.61 7.62 -2.74
CA SER A 163 8.86 8.85 -2.44
C SER A 163 7.54 8.94 -3.20
N LEU A 164 7.50 8.51 -4.47
CA LEU A 164 6.26 8.48 -5.25
C LEU A 164 5.25 7.49 -4.66
N TYR A 165 5.73 6.31 -4.27
CA TYR A 165 4.87 5.30 -3.63
C TYR A 165 4.34 5.77 -2.28
N ASP A 166 5.13 6.53 -1.52
CA ASP A 166 4.65 7.15 -0.28
C ASP A 166 3.55 8.18 -0.52
N GLU A 167 3.73 9.04 -1.53
CA GLU A 167 2.73 10.04 -1.91
C GLU A 167 1.41 9.36 -2.32
N MET A 168 1.48 8.39 -3.23
CA MET A 168 0.31 7.67 -3.73
C MET A 168 -0.43 6.90 -2.64
N ASN A 169 0.27 6.46 -1.59
CA ASN A 169 -0.31 5.71 -0.48
C ASN A 169 -0.59 6.56 0.77
N ARG A 170 -0.34 7.88 0.74
CA ARG A 170 -0.46 8.76 1.93
C ARG A 170 -1.85 8.69 2.55
N GLU A 171 -2.89 8.85 1.73
CA GLU A 171 -4.27 8.82 2.18
C GLU A 171 -4.66 7.44 2.72
N TRP A 172 -4.19 6.38 2.07
CA TRP A 172 -4.41 5.01 2.50
C TRP A 172 -3.73 4.69 3.84
N LYS A 173 -2.46 5.10 4.02
CA LYS A 173 -1.75 5.01 5.31
C LYS A 173 -2.52 5.75 6.42
N GLY A 174 -3.09 6.91 6.10
CA GLY A 174 -3.94 7.67 7.02
C GLY A 174 -5.19 6.93 7.50
N ILE A 175 -5.81 6.11 6.63
CA ILE A 175 -6.95 5.25 6.99
C ILE A 175 -6.53 4.19 8.01
N LEU A 176 -5.40 3.51 7.77
CA LEU A 176 -4.91 2.44 8.64
C LEU A 176 -4.59 2.88 10.07
N MET A 177 -4.17 4.13 10.23
CA MET A 177 -3.69 4.66 11.51
C MET A 177 -4.80 5.23 12.40
N ARG A 178 -6.05 5.30 11.91
CA ARG A 178 -7.18 5.84 12.68
C ARG A 178 -7.91 4.73 13.43
N ARG A 179 -7.67 4.69 14.75
CA ARG A 179 -8.31 3.76 15.70
C ARG A 179 -9.67 4.23 16.22
N ASN A 180 -10.11 5.44 15.90
CA ASN A 180 -11.33 6.02 16.43
C ASN A 180 -12.49 5.80 15.45
N ILE A 181 -13.03 4.58 15.44
CA ILE A 181 -14.39 4.38 14.96
C ILE A 181 -15.32 4.88 16.09
N PRO A 182 -16.21 5.85 15.84
CA PRO A 182 -17.20 6.26 16.84
C PRO A 182 -17.99 5.04 17.33
N GLY A 183 -18.04 4.82 18.66
CA GLY A 183 -18.73 3.66 19.27
C GLY A 183 -17.83 2.53 19.77
N GLY A 184 -16.50 2.70 19.80
CA GLY A 184 -15.59 1.83 20.57
C GLY A 184 -15.37 0.42 20.01
N LYS A 185 -15.96 0.08 18.86
CA LYS A 185 -15.67 -1.18 18.17
C LYS A 185 -14.35 -1.04 17.42
N SER A 186 -13.28 -1.62 17.95
CA SER A 186 -11.97 -1.71 17.29
C SER A 186 -11.96 -2.69 16.10
N VAL A 187 -13.05 -3.41 15.87
CA VAL A 187 -13.20 -4.48 14.89
C VAL A 187 -14.05 -3.99 13.72
N LEU A 188 -13.47 -3.99 12.52
CA LEU A 188 -14.21 -3.83 11.27
C LEU A 188 -15.16 -5.01 11.06
N ASP A 189 -16.45 -4.73 10.86
CA ASP A 189 -17.41 -5.75 10.48
C ASP A 189 -17.12 -6.33 9.07
N PRO A 190 -17.55 -7.56 8.76
CA PRO A 190 -17.24 -8.22 7.50
C PRO A 190 -17.64 -7.44 6.23
N LYS A 191 -18.71 -6.63 6.31
CA LYS A 191 -19.14 -5.80 5.20
C LYS A 191 -18.13 -4.68 4.96
N LYS A 192 -17.68 -3.99 6.01
CA LYS A 192 -16.62 -2.98 5.91
C LYS A 192 -15.28 -3.57 5.48
N GLN A 193 -14.94 -4.79 5.91
CA GLN A 193 -13.75 -5.50 5.41
C GLN A 193 -13.81 -5.72 3.90
N THR A 194 -14.98 -6.16 3.40
CA THR A 194 -15.20 -6.35 1.95
C THR A 194 -15.08 -5.04 1.18
N GLN A 195 -15.65 -3.94 1.70
CA GLN A 195 -15.52 -2.62 1.10
C GLN A 195 -14.07 -2.12 1.10
N PHE A 196 -13.34 -2.34 2.21
CA PHE A 196 -11.92 -2.02 2.33
C PHE A 196 -11.09 -2.75 1.29
N TYR A 197 -11.26 -4.06 1.17
CA TYR A 197 -10.55 -4.88 0.20
C TYR A 197 -10.82 -4.40 -1.24
N MET A 198 -12.09 -4.18 -1.58
CA MET A 198 -12.49 -3.76 -2.92
C MET A 198 -11.87 -2.41 -3.29
N ALA A 199 -12.07 -1.38 -2.47
CA ALA A 199 -11.62 -0.03 -2.80
C ALA A 199 -10.10 0.18 -2.63
N SER A 200 -9.41 -0.69 -1.86
CA SER A 200 -7.95 -0.63 -1.71
C SER A 200 -7.20 -1.43 -2.77
N TYR A 201 -7.71 -2.60 -3.17
CA TYR A 201 -6.92 -3.57 -3.91
C TYR A 201 -7.59 -4.05 -5.20
N ASP A 202 -8.90 -4.28 -5.17
CA ASP A 202 -9.65 -4.79 -6.31
C ASP A 202 -10.25 -3.66 -7.14
N LEU A 203 -9.36 -2.88 -7.77
CA LEU A 203 -9.70 -1.63 -8.44
C LEU A 203 -10.66 -1.82 -9.62
N ASP A 204 -10.57 -2.91 -10.38
CA ASP A 204 -11.48 -3.21 -11.48
C ASP A 204 -12.89 -3.52 -10.97
N ARG A 205 -13.01 -4.25 -9.84
CA ARG A 205 -14.30 -4.44 -9.17
C ARG A 205 -14.83 -3.15 -8.57
N PHE A 206 -13.96 -2.31 -8.00
CA PHE A 206 -14.33 -0.99 -7.51
C PHE A 206 -14.85 -0.10 -8.64
N LYS A 207 -14.21 -0.14 -9.81
CA LYS A 207 -14.68 0.55 -11.03
C LYS A 207 -16.12 0.15 -11.36
N ARG A 208 -16.40 -1.16 -11.44
CA ARG A 208 -17.76 -1.66 -11.69
C ARG A 208 -18.72 -1.20 -10.60
N TYR A 209 -18.33 -1.24 -9.33
CA TYR A 209 -19.15 -0.70 -8.24
C TYR A 209 -19.47 0.80 -8.41
N VAL A 210 -18.52 1.61 -8.87
CA VAL A 210 -18.73 3.06 -9.10
C VAL A 210 -19.70 3.30 -10.27
N PHE A 211 -19.56 2.59 -11.38
CA PHE A 211 -20.29 2.89 -12.62
C PHE A 211 -21.56 2.05 -12.85
N GLU A 212 -21.65 0.86 -12.28
CA GLU A 212 -22.76 -0.09 -12.51
C GLU A 212 -23.72 -0.17 -11.31
N SER A 213 -23.46 0.60 -10.25
CA SER A 213 -24.35 0.72 -9.08
C SER A 213 -24.89 2.13 -8.94
N LYS A 214 -25.69 2.38 -7.89
CA LYS A 214 -26.20 3.71 -7.53
C LYS A 214 -25.14 4.65 -6.95
N PHE A 215 -23.85 4.34 -7.06
CA PHE A 215 -22.77 5.12 -6.45
C PHE A 215 -22.78 6.57 -6.95
N ILE A 216 -22.75 6.79 -8.27
CA ILE A 216 -22.76 8.13 -8.90
C ILE A 216 -24.12 8.84 -8.68
N GLU A 217 -25.20 8.10 -8.53
CA GLU A 217 -26.52 8.66 -8.14
C GLU A 217 -26.55 9.09 -6.67
N THR A 218 -25.73 8.46 -5.82
CA THR A 218 -25.69 8.70 -4.38
C THR A 218 -24.80 9.87 -4.01
N PHE A 219 -23.61 9.95 -4.60
CA PHE A 219 -22.59 10.93 -4.22
C PHE A 219 -22.55 12.12 -5.17
N ASP A 220 -22.30 13.29 -4.60
CA ASP A 220 -22.10 14.55 -5.33
C ASP A 220 -20.66 14.61 -5.85
N ILE A 221 -20.48 14.14 -7.09
CA ILE A 221 -19.20 14.09 -7.81
C ILE A 221 -19.38 14.85 -9.12
N ALA A 222 -18.44 15.75 -9.43
CA ALA A 222 -18.48 16.55 -10.65
C ALA A 222 -18.41 15.67 -11.91
N LYS A 223 -19.07 16.09 -12.99
CA LYS A 223 -19.11 15.33 -14.25
C LYS A 223 -17.71 15.12 -14.82
N GLU A 224 -16.85 16.12 -14.71
CA GLU A 224 -15.46 16.10 -15.17
C GLU A 224 -14.64 15.06 -14.39
N GLU A 225 -14.88 14.93 -13.07
CA GLU A 225 -14.25 13.89 -12.24
C GLU A 225 -14.77 12.50 -12.67
N ILE A 226 -16.07 12.34 -12.93
CA ILE A 226 -16.66 11.08 -13.42
C ILE A 226 -16.04 10.62 -14.74
N GLU A 227 -15.86 11.53 -15.71
CA GLU A 227 -15.22 11.19 -16.99
C GLU A 227 -13.75 10.80 -16.80
N LYS A 228 -13.03 11.51 -15.92
CA LYS A 228 -11.64 11.17 -15.59
C LYS A 228 -11.51 9.76 -14.99
N LEU A 229 -12.43 9.39 -14.09
CA LEU A 229 -12.44 8.08 -13.42
C LEU A 229 -12.60 6.88 -14.37
N LYS A 230 -13.06 7.10 -15.61
CA LYS A 230 -13.19 6.03 -16.60
C LYS A 230 -11.83 5.57 -17.16
N THR A 231 -10.84 6.46 -17.20
CA THR A 231 -9.56 6.24 -17.90
C THR A 231 -8.33 6.42 -17.00
N ASP A 232 -8.45 7.11 -15.87
CA ASP A 232 -7.36 7.33 -14.93
C ASP A 232 -7.54 6.44 -13.68
N GLU A 233 -6.74 5.37 -13.61
CA GLU A 233 -6.76 4.44 -12.48
C GLU A 233 -6.22 5.03 -11.18
N VAL A 234 -5.32 6.01 -11.25
CA VAL A 234 -4.83 6.72 -10.05
C VAL A 234 -5.95 7.59 -9.49
N ALA A 235 -6.72 8.25 -10.36
CA ALA A 235 -7.92 8.97 -9.93
C ALA A 235 -8.95 8.02 -9.30
N LEU A 236 -9.16 6.84 -9.89
CA LEU A 236 -10.07 5.83 -9.35
C LEU A 236 -9.62 5.29 -7.99
N MET A 237 -8.32 5.03 -7.82
CA MET A 237 -7.72 4.62 -6.54
C MET A 237 -7.92 5.71 -5.48
N ASN A 238 -7.69 6.97 -5.83
CA ASN A 238 -7.90 8.10 -4.93
C ASN A 238 -9.38 8.28 -4.54
N LEU A 239 -10.32 8.03 -5.47
CA LEU A 239 -11.74 7.96 -5.13
C LEU A 239 -12.02 6.79 -4.15
N GLY A 240 -11.35 5.65 -4.33
CA GLY A 240 -11.39 4.53 -3.39
C GLY A 240 -11.02 4.96 -1.96
N PHE A 241 -9.96 5.75 -1.80
CA PHE A 241 -9.59 6.27 -0.47
C PHE A 241 -10.62 7.23 0.11
N LYS A 242 -11.20 8.14 -0.70
CA LYS A 242 -12.31 9.01 -0.28
C LYS A 242 -13.52 8.17 0.16
N TYR A 243 -13.86 7.15 -0.60
CA TYR A 243 -14.94 6.21 -0.30
C TYR A 243 -14.72 5.48 1.02
N LEU A 244 -13.50 4.98 1.26
CA LEU A 244 -13.18 4.30 2.51
C LEU A 244 -13.25 5.23 3.72
N LYS A 245 -12.75 6.46 3.61
CA LYS A 245 -12.90 7.46 4.67
C LYS A 245 -14.36 7.71 5.02
N TYR A 246 -15.25 7.76 4.02
CA TYR A 246 -16.69 7.88 4.23
C TYR A 246 -17.32 6.64 4.88
N VAL A 247 -17.11 5.43 4.32
CA VAL A 247 -17.71 4.17 4.81
C VAL A 247 -17.24 3.81 6.21
N LEU A 248 -15.99 4.13 6.53
CA LEU A 248 -15.41 3.92 7.85
C LEU A 248 -15.74 5.05 8.84
N MET A 249 -16.51 6.06 8.42
CA MET A 249 -16.90 7.22 9.23
C MET A 249 -15.69 7.98 9.79
N LEU A 250 -14.61 8.05 9.02
CA LEU A 250 -13.38 8.73 9.40
C LEU A 250 -13.44 10.22 9.07
N GLU A 251 -14.06 10.57 7.94
CA GLU A 251 -14.20 11.93 7.42
C GLU A 251 -15.47 12.01 6.54
N GLU A 252 -16.06 13.21 6.42
CA GLU A 252 -17.07 13.52 5.41
C GLU A 252 -16.45 13.68 4.01
N ALA A 253 -15.64 12.69 3.60
CA ALA A 253 -14.84 12.73 2.37
C ALA A 253 -15.69 12.61 1.09
N LEU A 254 -16.96 12.20 1.22
CA LEU A 254 -17.94 12.16 0.13
C LEU A 254 -19.26 12.76 0.62
N LYS A 255 -19.85 13.65 -0.19
CA LYS A 255 -21.15 14.28 0.09
C LYS A 255 -22.24 13.49 -0.60
N VAL A 256 -23.31 13.16 0.13
CA VAL A 256 -24.50 12.52 -0.43
C VAL A 256 -25.39 13.58 -1.07
N LYS A 257 -25.90 13.31 -2.28
CA LYS A 257 -26.80 14.24 -2.98
C LYS A 257 -28.05 14.52 -2.14
N PRO A 258 -28.53 15.79 -2.08
CA PRO A 258 -29.68 16.16 -1.24
C PRO A 258 -30.95 15.35 -1.50
N GLU A 259 -31.18 14.94 -2.75
CA GLU A 259 -32.33 14.15 -3.19
C GLU A 259 -32.36 12.77 -2.53
N VAL A 260 -31.20 12.12 -2.42
CA VAL A 260 -31.07 10.80 -1.79
C VAL A 260 -31.26 10.89 -0.28
N VAL A 261 -30.80 11.97 0.35
CA VAL A 261 -31.05 12.23 1.78
C VAL A 261 -32.54 12.40 2.05
N LYS A 262 -33.25 13.17 1.22
CA LYS A 262 -34.70 13.37 1.34
C LYS A 262 -35.48 12.05 1.14
N ALA A 263 -35.10 11.24 0.16
CA ALA A 263 -35.75 9.96 -0.12
C ALA A 263 -35.58 8.92 1.01
N LYS A 264 -34.46 8.96 1.75
CA LYS A 264 -34.25 8.10 2.93
C LYS A 264 -35.12 8.53 4.11
N LYS A 265 -35.19 9.83 4.40
CA LYS A 265 -36.03 10.38 5.47
C LYS A 265 -37.53 10.19 5.25
N ALA A 266 -37.97 10.03 4.00
CA ALA A 266 -39.37 9.73 3.66
C ALA A 266 -39.73 8.24 3.78
N LYS A 267 -38.75 7.35 4.02
CA LYS A 267 -38.93 5.91 4.19
C LYS A 267 -38.72 5.43 5.63
N GLU A 268 -38.30 6.32 6.53
CA GLU A 268 -38.23 6.13 7.98
C GLU A 268 -39.53 6.65 8.61
#